data_AF-A0A7Z1KJU7-F1
#
_entry.id   AF-A0A7Z1KJU7-F1
#
_cell.length_a   1.000
_cell.length_b   1.000
_cell.length_c   1.000
_cell.angle_alpha   90.00
_cell.angle_beta   90.00
_cell.angle_gamma   90.00
#
_symmetry.space_group_name_H-M   'P 1'
#
loop_
_entity.id
_entity.type
_entity.pdbx_description
1 polymer ?
#
loop_
_entity_poly.entity_id
_entity_poly.type
_entity_poly.pdbx_seq_one_letter_code
_entity_poly.pdbx_strand_id
1 'polypeptide(L)'
;MNIVFLLLSLLTFIAMGANVNLFVIWNILPIAFIAVVYNKTDFKGVLKSSVFHMILGTTLLHVFFHTVMCFDIGKAATGSSTAALGYIFFPIHSMLFGGLIYLLSKAIKLICVKLIRRA
;
A
#
# COMPACT_ATOMS: atom_id res chain seq x y z
N MET A 1 -14.03 -4.90 10.13
CA MET A 1 -12.94 -4.27 9.35
C MET A 1 -11.64 -4.62 10.06
N ASN A 2 -10.66 -5.20 9.35
CA ASN A 2 -9.42 -5.68 9.97
C ASN A 2 -8.68 -4.53 10.69
N ILE A 3 -8.21 -4.76 11.92
CA ILE A 3 -7.68 -3.71 12.82
C ILE A 3 -6.48 -2.97 12.20
N VAL A 4 -5.74 -3.64 11.32
CA VAL A 4 -4.62 -3.07 10.56
C VAL A 4 -5.09 -1.95 9.63
N PHE A 5 -6.22 -2.10 8.93
CA PHE A 5 -6.73 -1.05 8.04
C PHE A 5 -7.26 0.15 8.82
N LEU A 6 -7.86 -0.12 9.99
CA LEU A 6 -8.28 0.94 10.90
C LEU A 6 -7.07 1.77 11.38
N LEU A 7 -5.99 1.10 11.78
CA LEU A 7 -4.73 1.73 12.19
C LEU A 7 -4.10 2.55 11.05
N LEU A 8 -4.06 2.02 9.82
CA LEU A 8 -3.52 2.74 8.66
C LEU A 8 -4.34 3.99 8.34
N SER A 9 -5.68 3.90 8.38
CA SER A 9 -6.55 5.07 8.21
C SER A 9 -6.33 6.12 9.31
N LEU A 10 -6.13 5.69 10.57
CA LEU A 10 -5.86 6.58 11.69
C LEU A 10 -4.50 7.28 11.55
N LEU A 11 -3.46 6.54 11.14
CA LEU A 11 -2.12 7.08 10.88
C LEU A 11 -2.14 8.11 9.75
N THR A 12 -2.88 7.83 8.67
CA THR A 12 -3.10 8.78 7.58
C THR A 12 -3.78 10.05 8.09
N PHE A 13 -4.81 9.90 8.92
CA PHE A 13 -5.55 11.03 9.50
C PHE A 13 -4.68 11.91 10.40
N ILE A 14 -3.87 11.29 11.26
CA ILE A 14 -2.96 12.00 12.19
C ILE A 14 -1.87 12.75 11.41
N ALA A 15 -1.25 12.12 10.41
CA ALA A 15 -0.18 12.75 9.64
C ALA A 15 -0.64 13.98 8.84
N MET A 16 -1.92 14.07 8.50
CA MET A 16 -2.51 15.22 7.81
C MET A 16 -3.02 16.32 8.75
N GLY A 17 -2.67 16.26 10.04
CA GLY A 17 -2.98 17.32 11.01
C GLY A 17 -4.42 17.27 11.54
N ALA A 18 -5.07 16.11 11.48
CA ALA A 18 -6.41 15.86 12.04
C ALA A 18 -7.55 16.75 11.52
N ASN A 19 -7.36 17.42 10.38
CA ASN A 19 -8.42 18.18 9.71
C ASN A 19 -8.98 17.37 8.53
N VAL A 20 -10.28 17.09 8.54
CA VAL A 20 -10.95 16.34 7.47
C VAL A 20 -11.06 17.24 6.24
N ASN A 21 -10.18 17.02 5.26
CA ASN A 21 -10.22 17.68 3.96
C ASN A 21 -10.22 16.65 2.83
N LEU A 22 -10.40 17.14 1.59
CA LEU A 22 -10.44 16.28 0.40
C LEU A 22 -9.16 15.43 0.23
N PHE A 23 -7.99 15.95 0.66
CA PHE A 23 -6.72 15.23 0.59
C PHE A 23 -6.65 14.05 1.54
N VAL A 24 -7.23 14.16 2.74
CA VAL A 24 -7.35 13.04 3.68
C VAL A 24 -8.20 11.92 3.09
N ILE A 25 -9.35 12.27 2.52
CA ILE A 25 -10.26 11.29 1.89
C ILE A 25 -9.57 10.62 0.70
N TRP A 26 -8.87 11.40 -0.13
CA TRP A 26 -8.08 10.91 -1.26
C TRP A 26 -7.07 9.84 -0.84
N ASN A 27 -6.40 10.04 0.31
CA ASN A 27 -5.38 9.12 0.82
C ASN A 27 -5.94 7.88 1.54
N ILE A 28 -7.16 7.95 2.09
CA ILE A 28 -7.82 6.80 2.72
C ILE A 28 -8.42 5.85 1.67
N LEU A 29 -8.74 6.34 0.48
CA LEU A 29 -9.42 5.58 -0.57
C LEU A 29 -8.73 4.25 -0.96
N PRO A 30 -7.40 4.21 -1.18
CA PRO A 30 -6.68 2.96 -1.45
C PRO A 30 -6.71 1.99 -0.28
N ILE A 31 -6.63 2.50 0.97
CA ILE A 31 -6.69 1.68 2.19
C ILE A 31 -8.07 1.03 2.30
N ALA A 32 -9.13 1.79 2.06
CA ALA A 32 -10.51 1.29 2.05
C ALA A 32 -10.72 0.25 0.94
N PHE A 33 -10.22 0.51 -0.28
CA PHE A 33 -10.29 -0.44 -1.39
C PHE A 33 -9.60 -1.77 -1.04
N ILE A 34 -8.36 -1.70 -0.54
CA ILE A 34 -7.60 -2.86 -0.10
C ILE A 34 -8.34 -3.61 1.03
N ALA A 35 -8.91 -2.88 1.99
CA ALA A 35 -9.67 -3.48 3.09
C ALA A 35 -10.89 -4.27 2.57
N VAL A 36 -11.62 -3.74 1.58
CA VAL A 36 -12.76 -4.43 0.96
C VAL A 36 -12.30 -5.69 0.23
N VAL A 37 -11.23 -5.60 -0.58
CA VAL A 37 -10.68 -6.75 -1.30
C VAL A 37 -10.23 -7.82 -0.30
N TYR A 38 -9.51 -7.43 0.74
CA TYR A 38 -9.04 -8.35 1.77
C TYR A 38 -10.19 -9.07 2.49
N ASN A 39 -11.21 -8.34 2.96
CA ASN A 39 -12.34 -8.94 3.70
C ASN A 39 -13.18 -9.89 2.85
N LYS A 40 -13.16 -9.76 1.52
CA LYS A 40 -13.87 -10.64 0.59
C LYS A 40 -13.07 -11.88 0.17
N THR A 41 -11.82 -12.00 0.59
CA THR A 41 -10.93 -13.08 0.12
C THR A 41 -10.60 -14.06 1.26
N ASP A 42 -10.67 -15.37 1.02
CA ASP A 42 -10.37 -16.40 2.02
C ASP A 42 -8.89 -16.39 2.45
N PHE A 43 -8.65 -16.16 3.74
CA PHE A 43 -7.33 -15.91 4.36
C PHE A 43 -6.29 -17.01 4.06
N LYS A 44 -6.72 -18.28 4.01
CA LYS A 44 -5.83 -19.42 3.73
C LYS A 44 -5.34 -19.45 2.28
N GLY A 45 -6.17 -19.01 1.34
CA GLY A 45 -5.80 -18.86 -0.08
C GLY A 45 -5.04 -17.56 -0.37
N VAL A 46 -5.31 -16.51 0.40
CA VAL A 46 -4.74 -15.17 0.27
C VAL A 46 -3.22 -15.17 0.44
N LEU A 47 -2.67 -15.84 1.46
CA LEU A 47 -1.22 -15.89 1.70
C LEU A 47 -0.41 -16.42 0.50
N LYS A 48 -1.02 -17.22 -0.39
CA LYS A 48 -0.40 -17.74 -1.63
C LYS A 48 -0.89 -17.03 -2.90
N SER A 49 -1.64 -15.94 -2.73
CA SER A 49 -2.25 -15.17 -3.81
C SER A 49 -1.43 -13.92 -4.09
N SER A 50 -1.33 -13.56 -5.36
CA SER A 50 -0.75 -12.29 -5.80
C SER A 50 -1.46 -11.08 -5.20
N VAL A 51 -2.72 -11.25 -4.77
CA VAL A 51 -3.49 -10.23 -4.03
C VAL A 51 -2.85 -9.92 -2.68
N PHE A 52 -2.34 -10.91 -1.94
CA PHE A 52 -1.67 -10.65 -0.67
C PHE A 52 -0.39 -9.85 -0.85
N HIS A 53 0.43 -10.21 -1.84
CA HIS A 53 1.66 -9.48 -2.12
C HIS A 53 1.39 -8.03 -2.50
N MET A 54 0.33 -7.76 -3.29
CA MET A 54 -0.12 -6.40 -3.57
C MET A 54 -0.46 -5.63 -2.29
N ILE A 55 -1.28 -6.22 -1.42
CA ILE A 55 -1.72 -5.60 -0.16
C ILE A 55 -0.52 -5.31 0.75
N LEU A 56 0.39 -6.28 0.88
CA LEU A 56 1.61 -6.14 1.67
C LEU A 56 2.51 -5.03 1.09
N GLY A 57 2.72 -5.02 -0.22
CA GLY A 57 3.56 -4.03 -0.90
C GLY A 57 3.03 -2.61 -0.76
N THR A 58 1.72 -2.41 -0.96
CA THR A 58 1.09 -1.11 -0.75
C THR A 58 1.18 -0.66 0.71
N THR A 59 1.02 -1.58 1.67
CA THR A 59 1.15 -1.28 3.11
C THR A 59 2.57 -0.85 3.47
N LEU A 60 3.58 -1.58 2.99
CA LEU A 60 4.99 -1.25 3.22
C LEU A 60 5.36 0.10 2.61
N LEU A 61 4.85 0.41 1.41
CA LEU A 61 5.06 1.70 0.77
C LEU A 61 4.49 2.84 1.62
N HIS A 62 3.30 2.65 2.20
CA HIS A 62 2.68 3.63 3.09
C HIS A 62 3.52 3.89 4.33
N VAL A 63 3.97 2.82 5.00
CA VAL A 63 4.83 2.93 6.20
C VAL A 63 6.13 3.65 5.84
N PHE A 64 6.75 3.32 4.70
CA PHE A 64 7.98 3.96 4.25
C PHE A 64 7.82 5.48 4.10
N PHE A 65 6.77 5.96 3.41
CA PHE A 65 6.53 7.39 3.24
C PHE A 65 6.33 8.11 4.59
N HIS A 66 5.58 7.51 5.52
CA HIS A 66 5.41 8.05 6.88
C HIS A 66 6.73 8.09 7.66
N THR A 67 7.54 7.03 7.61
CA THR A 67 8.83 6.98 8.31
C THR A 67 9.80 8.04 7.78
N VAL A 68 9.92 8.18 6.46
CA VAL A 68 10.78 9.21 5.85
C VAL A 68 10.34 10.61 6.26
N MET A 69 9.03 10.86 6.34
CA MET A 69 8.48 12.15 6.78
C MET A 69 8.73 12.41 8.28
N CYS A 70 8.42 11.46 9.16
CA CYS A 70 8.52 11.64 10.61
C CYS A 70 9.95 11.84 11.10
N PHE A 71 10.92 11.20 10.45
CA PHE A 71 12.31 11.21 10.87
C PHE A 71 13.23 12.06 9.98
N ASP A 72 12.66 12.73 8.97
CA ASP A 72 13.38 13.53 7.97
C ASP A 72 14.65 12.81 7.45
N ILE A 73 14.50 11.52 7.16
CA ILE A 73 15.63 10.64 6.83
C ILE A 73 16.09 10.94 5.42
N GLY A 74 17.09 11.81 5.35
CA GLY A 74 17.83 12.15 4.16
C GLY A 74 17.89 13.67 3.97
N LYS A 75 19.01 14.18 3.48
CA LYS A 75 19.14 15.53 2.92
C LYS A 75 18.28 15.73 1.66
N ALA A 76 17.07 15.15 1.61
CA ALA A 76 16.25 14.90 0.43
C ALA A 76 15.31 16.08 0.10
N ALA A 77 15.48 17.24 0.75
CA ALA A 77 14.55 18.37 0.61
C ALA A 77 13.08 17.92 0.85
N THR A 78 12.87 17.12 1.89
CA THR A 78 11.56 16.65 2.38
C THR A 78 10.89 17.62 3.35
N GLY A 79 11.48 18.82 3.52
CA GLY A 79 10.83 19.94 4.19
C GLY A 79 9.56 20.35 3.45
N SER A 80 8.40 19.99 4.02
CA SER A 80 7.06 20.45 3.65
C SER A 80 6.54 20.06 2.25
N SER A 81 7.26 20.31 1.15
CA SER A 81 6.71 20.27 -0.21
C SER A 81 6.87 18.92 -0.92
N THR A 82 8.02 18.24 -0.80
CA THR A 82 8.26 16.95 -1.49
C THR A 82 7.52 15.78 -0.82
N ALA A 83 7.46 15.77 0.52
CA ALA A 83 6.66 14.80 1.27
C ALA A 83 5.15 15.01 1.04
N ALA A 84 4.71 16.27 0.91
CA ALA A 84 3.34 16.60 0.52
C ALA A 84 3.00 16.09 -0.88
N LEU A 85 3.89 16.25 -1.87
CA LEU A 85 3.70 15.67 -3.21
C LEU A 85 3.62 14.14 -3.18
N GLY A 86 4.47 13.48 -2.39
CA GLY A 86 4.42 12.03 -2.17
C GLY A 86 3.04 11.56 -1.66
N TYR A 87 2.43 12.31 -0.74
CA TYR A 87 1.06 12.07 -0.25
C TYR A 87 -0.05 12.42 -1.25
N ILE A 88 0.08 13.54 -1.96
CA ILE A 88 -0.90 13.93 -2.98
C ILE A 88 -1.02 12.83 -4.03
N PHE A 89 0.09 12.22 -4.40
CA PHE A 89 0.14 11.14 -5.36
C PHE A 89 0.15 9.75 -4.72
N PHE A 90 0.06 9.61 -3.39
CA PHE A 90 0.15 8.30 -2.73
C PHE A 90 -0.90 7.32 -3.26
N PRO A 91 -2.18 7.71 -3.52
CA PRO A 91 -3.14 6.81 -4.16
C PRO A 91 -2.66 6.27 -5.51
N ILE A 92 -2.06 7.12 -6.34
CA ILE A 92 -1.52 6.72 -7.65
C ILE A 92 -0.31 5.80 -7.47
N HIS A 93 0.63 6.14 -6.60
CA HIS A 93 1.79 5.29 -6.29
C HIS A 93 1.36 3.92 -5.75
N SER A 94 0.38 3.91 -4.84
CA SER A 94 -0.14 2.71 -4.19
C SER A 94 -0.79 1.76 -5.19
N MET A 95 -1.53 2.32 -6.17
CA MET A 95 -2.18 1.57 -7.23
C MET A 95 -1.17 1.02 -8.24
N LEU A 96 -0.22 1.85 -8.71
CA LEU A 96 0.81 1.43 -9.65
C LEU A 96 1.75 0.38 -9.04
N PHE A 97 2.24 0.64 -7.83
CA PHE A 97 3.16 -0.26 -7.13
C PHE A 97 2.48 -1.57 -6.72
N GLY A 98 1.27 -1.49 -6.16
CA GLY A 98 0.47 -2.67 -5.83
C GLY A 98 0.15 -3.51 -7.06
N GLY A 99 -0.26 -2.88 -8.17
CA GLY A 99 -0.50 -3.55 -9.44
C GLY A 99 0.74 -4.22 -10.01
N LEU A 100 1.90 -3.55 -9.94
CA LEU A 100 3.17 -4.11 -10.39
C LEU A 100 3.58 -5.34 -9.55
N ILE A 101 3.45 -5.26 -8.22
CA ILE A 101 3.72 -6.41 -7.34
C ILE A 101 2.74 -7.57 -7.62
N TYR A 102 1.47 -7.28 -7.86
CA TYR A 102 0.49 -8.28 -8.24
C TYR A 102 0.92 -9.02 -9.52
N LEU A 103 1.25 -8.27 -10.58
CA LEU A 103 1.66 -8.83 -11.87
C LEU A 103 2.97 -9.63 -11.74
N LEU A 104 3.94 -9.10 -11.02
CA LEU A 104 5.22 -9.78 -10.76
C LEU A 104 5.01 -11.09 -10.01
N SER A 105 4.22 -11.07 -8.93
CA SER A 105 3.88 -12.27 -8.17
C SER A 105 3.18 -13.32 -9.05
N LYS A 106 2.28 -12.88 -9.93
CA LYS A 106 1.56 -13.77 -10.85
C LYS A 106 2.49 -14.38 -11.89
N ALA A 107 3.43 -13.60 -12.42
CA ALA A 107 4.44 -14.05 -13.37
C ALA A 107 5.37 -15.09 -12.74
N ILE A 108 5.89 -14.82 -11.54
CA ILE A 108 6.73 -15.78 -10.79
C ILE A 108 5.97 -17.09 -10.57
N LYS A 109 4.71 -17.02 -10.12
CA LYS A 109 3.89 -18.21 -9.91
C LYS A 109 3.69 -19.01 -11.20
N LEU A 110 3.45 -18.33 -12.33
CA LEU A 110 3.31 -18.98 -13.64
C LEU A 110 4.61 -19.69 -14.07
N ILE A 111 5.75 -19.03 -13.90
CA ILE A 111 7.07 -19.57 -14.24
C ILE A 111 7.40 -20.80 -13.38
N CYS A 112 7.21 -20.71 -12.06
CA CYS A 112 7.44 -21.83 -11.15
C CYS A 112 6.52 -23.02 -11.45
N VAL A 113 5.24 -22.79 -11.73
CA VAL A 113 4.31 -23.88 -12.11
C VAL A 113 4.71 -24.54 -13.43
N LYS A 114 5.15 -23.76 -14.43
CA LYS A 114 5.66 -24.30 -15.70
C LYS A 114 6.95 -25.09 -15.54
N LEU A 115 7.86 -24.65 -14.67
CA LEU A 115 9.11 -25.35 -14.36
C LEU A 115 8.85 -26.69 -13.67
N ILE A 116 7.96 -26.72 -12.67
CA ILE A 116 7.62 -27.96 -11.94
C ILE A 116 6.91 -28.98 -12.84
N ARG A 117 6.10 -28.54 -13.81
CA ARG A 117 5.43 -29.47 -14.76
C ARG A 117 6.36 -30.04 -15.84
N ARG A 118 7.58 -29.51 -15.99
CA ARG A 118 8.55 -29.95 -17.01
C ARG A 118 9.69 -30.81 -16.44
N ALA A 119 9.84 -30.83 -15.12
CA ALA A 119 10.77 -31.71 -14.39
C ALA A 119 10.05 -33.02 -14.04
#